data_AF-A0A2K2HEJ1-F1
#
_entry.id   AF-A0A2K2HEJ1-F1
#
_cell.length_a   1.000
_cell.length_b   1.000
_cell.length_c   1.000
_cell.angle_alpha   90.00
_cell.angle_beta   90.00
_cell.angle_gamma   90.00
#
_symmetry.space_group_name_H-M   'P 1'
#
loop_
_entity.id
_entity.type
_entity.pdbx_description
1 polymer ?
#
loop_
_entity_poly.entity_id
_entity_poly.type
_entity_poly.pdbx_seq_one_letter_code
_entity_poly.pdbx_strand_id
1 'polypeptide(L)'
;MLPDPHSAPFVAGKKTKINSFQVDKNRAEKVAQACPCPAATRKGTALGYVLLDDLQAGMVLGDDLFTEKGQFVLAKGIELEERHLQALRRFGILEVDIVGTSQSELDGGELDPVLIEESVRFQQARFSLNDRDHEVVSEVFELACEQTARRLQSGWKPAVANLPETLGEDLDWSNKPTSEDLVRGKVKLASLPDVYSKIVEALNVPGCAASHLAEIVSKDSSISVRLLKLVNSAFYSLTSKVDSISRAITLLGTRELLSLALGISIVRLFRTIPTELIDMEAFWKHSIRTGLFAQQLARRKGLEETEMFFVGGLLHDIGRLVMLVEMPEFYARALVTAQREGVAIYQAERQELAYDHGQVGRMLGELWRLSRTLSQMIGWHHKPQGDRFSEETCIVHLADFMAHSLGAETNLASSISPFNPRAWEVIDLPTNILAPASQHVERLFMDISRTFLEDD
;
A
#
# COMPACT_ATOMS: atom_id res chain seq x y z
N MET A 1 41.54 7.21 15.66
CA MET A 1 41.68 8.47 14.90
C MET A 1 41.00 8.27 13.56
N LEU A 2 39.76 8.76 13.46
CA LEU A 2 38.95 8.79 12.24
C LEU A 2 38.81 10.27 11.84
N PRO A 3 38.87 10.64 10.55
CA PRO A 3 38.81 12.04 10.15
C PRO A 3 37.36 12.56 10.08
N ASP A 4 37.24 13.83 10.47
CA ASP A 4 36.07 14.70 10.55
C ASP A 4 35.45 15.02 9.18
N PRO A 5 34.11 14.87 8.98
CA PRO A 5 33.47 15.13 7.70
C PRO A 5 33.14 16.62 7.42
N HIS A 6 33.55 17.57 8.25
CA HIS A 6 33.30 19.00 8.02
C HIS A 6 34.53 19.75 7.49
N SER A 7 34.93 19.53 6.24
CA SER A 7 35.72 20.52 5.47
C SER A 7 35.76 20.24 3.96
N ALA A 8 34.89 20.90 3.20
CA ALA A 8 35.16 21.20 1.80
C ALA A 8 34.55 22.58 1.45
N PRO A 9 35.32 23.51 0.85
CA PRO A 9 34.89 24.89 0.65
C PRO A 9 34.01 25.06 -0.60
N PHE A 10 33.02 25.94 -0.45
CA PHE A 10 32.13 26.43 -1.50
C PHE A 10 32.93 27.16 -2.60
N VAL A 11 32.86 26.69 -3.85
CA VAL A 11 33.38 27.40 -5.02
C VAL A 11 32.23 28.10 -5.74
N ALA A 12 32.30 29.43 -5.80
CA ALA A 12 31.33 30.30 -6.46
C ALA A 12 31.33 30.10 -7.99
N GLY A 13 30.23 29.59 -8.52
CA GLY A 13 29.93 29.50 -9.96
C GLY A 13 29.06 30.67 -10.45
N LYS A 14 29.44 31.22 -11.59
CA LYS A 14 28.98 32.47 -12.23
C LYS A 14 27.46 32.61 -12.42
N LYS A 15 26.96 33.84 -12.21
CA LYS A 15 25.62 34.31 -12.59
C LYS A 15 25.44 34.25 -14.11
N THR A 16 24.47 33.47 -14.58
CA THR A 16 23.98 33.55 -15.97
C THR A 16 22.57 34.14 -15.94
N LYS A 17 22.38 35.27 -16.64
CA LYS A 17 21.10 35.97 -16.77
C LYS A 17 20.06 35.07 -17.46
N ILE A 18 18.92 34.86 -16.81
CA ILE A 18 17.75 34.24 -17.44
C ILE A 18 16.97 35.37 -18.12
N ASN A 19 16.98 35.39 -19.45
CA ASN A 19 16.09 36.23 -20.25
C ASN A 19 14.68 35.64 -20.22
N SER A 20 13.70 36.52 -20.04
CA SER A 20 12.26 36.29 -20.16
C SER A 20 11.91 35.59 -21.48
N PHE A 21 11.35 34.39 -21.40
CA PHE A 21 10.70 33.74 -22.54
C PHE A 21 9.22 34.15 -22.59
N GLN A 22 8.89 34.93 -23.61
CA GLN A 22 7.52 35.15 -24.06
C GLN A 22 6.93 33.81 -24.55
N VAL A 23 5.72 33.51 -24.07
CA VAL A 23 4.94 32.34 -24.48
C VAL A 23 4.47 32.54 -25.92
N ASP A 24 5.05 31.77 -26.83
CA ASP A 24 4.62 31.71 -28.24
C ASP A 24 3.34 30.87 -28.35
N LYS A 25 2.20 31.54 -28.54
CA LYS A 25 0.84 30.97 -28.52
C LYS A 25 0.51 30.05 -29.71
N ASN A 26 1.44 29.82 -30.65
CA ASN A 26 1.15 29.07 -31.88
C ASN A 26 1.59 27.60 -31.89
N ARG A 27 1.95 27.01 -30.73
CA ARG A 27 2.28 25.57 -30.64
C ARG A 27 1.08 24.67 -30.26
N ALA A 28 -0.01 25.25 -29.77
CA ALA A 28 -1.20 24.50 -29.33
C ALA A 28 -2.09 24.00 -30.49
N GLU A 29 -2.00 24.59 -31.68
CA GLU A 29 -2.87 24.24 -32.82
C GLU A 29 -2.23 23.26 -33.83
N LYS A 30 -1.00 22.79 -33.59
CA LYS A 30 -0.32 21.81 -34.46
C LYS A 30 -0.14 20.40 -33.88
N VAL A 31 -0.67 20.13 -32.68
CA VAL A 31 -0.60 18.79 -32.06
C VAL A 31 -1.91 17.98 -32.26
N ALA A 32 -2.95 18.59 -32.84
CA ALA A 32 -4.25 17.94 -33.05
C ALA A 32 -4.38 17.06 -34.31
N GLN A 33 -3.31 16.89 -35.11
CA GLN A 33 -3.36 16.10 -36.36
C GLN A 33 -2.05 15.34 -36.62
N ALA A 34 -1.80 14.27 -35.86
CA ALA A 34 -0.97 13.13 -36.30
C ALA A 34 -0.93 12.03 -35.22
N CYS A 35 -1.90 11.11 -35.23
CA CYS A 35 -1.68 9.65 -35.11
C CYS A 35 -3.04 8.93 -34.97
N PRO A 36 -3.49 8.16 -35.97
CA PRO A 36 -4.49 7.13 -35.75
C PRO A 36 -3.78 5.94 -35.09
N CYS A 37 -3.97 5.74 -33.79
CA CYS A 37 -3.51 4.52 -33.14
C CYS A 37 -4.32 3.34 -33.72
N PRO A 38 -3.71 2.34 -34.38
CA PRO A 38 -4.44 1.18 -34.83
C PRO A 38 -4.80 0.36 -33.59
N ALA A 39 -6.10 0.17 -33.36
CA ALA A 39 -6.60 -0.84 -32.44
C ALA A 39 -6.03 -2.20 -32.87
N ALA A 40 -4.96 -2.63 -32.20
CA ALA A 40 -4.45 -3.97 -32.30
C ALA A 40 -5.50 -4.88 -31.67
N THR A 41 -6.39 -5.39 -32.51
CA THR A 41 -7.28 -6.48 -32.16
C THR A 41 -6.41 -7.69 -31.83
N ARG A 42 -6.14 -7.90 -30.54
CA ARG A 42 -5.63 -9.17 -30.02
C ARG A 42 -6.70 -10.23 -30.30
N LYS A 43 -6.61 -10.91 -31.44
CA LYS A 43 -7.27 -12.21 -31.66
C LYS A 43 -6.44 -13.29 -30.95
N GLY A 44 -6.44 -13.24 -29.63
CA GLY A 44 -6.19 -14.38 -28.75
C GLY A 44 -7.48 -14.63 -27.99
N THR A 45 -7.85 -15.89 -27.77
CA THR A 45 -8.91 -16.25 -26.83
C THR A 45 -8.79 -15.39 -25.58
N ALA A 46 -9.85 -14.64 -25.24
CA ALA A 46 -9.84 -13.80 -24.05
C ALA A 46 -9.50 -14.68 -22.85
N LEU A 47 -8.35 -14.44 -22.22
CA LEU A 47 -7.95 -15.11 -20.98
C LEU A 47 -8.84 -14.54 -19.86
N GLY A 48 -9.45 -15.43 -19.08
CA GLY A 48 -10.32 -15.07 -17.96
C GLY A 48 -9.75 -15.71 -16.71
N TYR A 49 -8.95 -14.96 -15.95
CA TYR A 49 -8.36 -15.47 -14.73
C TYR A 49 -9.39 -15.43 -13.60
N VAL A 50 -9.74 -16.62 -13.13
CA VAL A 50 -10.63 -16.81 -11.99
C VAL A 50 -9.78 -17.10 -10.76
N LEU A 51 -9.96 -16.32 -9.70
CA LEU A 51 -9.27 -16.57 -8.44
C LEU A 51 -9.70 -17.92 -7.86
N LEU A 52 -8.79 -18.54 -7.12
CA LEU A 52 -8.97 -19.86 -6.50
C LEU A 52 -10.30 -20.01 -5.74
N ASP A 53 -10.74 -18.96 -5.05
CA ASP A 53 -11.95 -18.97 -4.22
C ASP A 53 -13.25 -18.96 -5.05
N ASP A 54 -13.19 -18.51 -6.30
CA ASP A 54 -14.33 -18.46 -7.22
C ASP A 54 -14.35 -19.67 -8.18
N LEU A 55 -13.32 -20.53 -8.13
CA LEU A 55 -13.27 -21.75 -8.92
C LEU A 55 -14.31 -22.75 -8.41
N GLN A 56 -15.10 -23.26 -9.36
CA GLN A 56 -16.11 -24.28 -9.10
C GLN A 56 -15.80 -25.56 -9.87
N ALA A 57 -16.19 -26.70 -9.29
CA ALA A 57 -16.16 -27.95 -10.03
C ALA A 57 -17.03 -27.83 -11.29
N GLY A 58 -16.52 -28.29 -12.43
CA GLY A 58 -17.15 -28.14 -13.75
C GLY A 58 -16.56 -27.01 -14.61
N MET A 59 -15.76 -26.10 -14.05
CA MET A 59 -15.03 -25.09 -14.84
C MET A 59 -13.86 -25.74 -15.62
N VAL A 60 -13.54 -25.22 -16.81
CA VAL A 60 -12.52 -25.82 -17.70
C VAL A 60 -11.26 -24.94 -17.76
N LEU A 61 -10.09 -25.54 -17.53
CA LEU A 61 -8.80 -24.85 -17.58
C LEU A 61 -8.52 -24.29 -18.99
N GLY A 62 -8.20 -23.00 -19.09
CA GLY A 62 -7.89 -22.31 -20.34
C GLY A 62 -6.44 -22.50 -20.80
N ASP A 63 -5.50 -22.60 -19.87
CA ASP A 63 -4.08 -22.83 -20.14
C ASP A 63 -3.45 -23.83 -19.15
N ASP A 64 -2.27 -24.37 -19.51
CA ASP A 64 -1.52 -25.30 -18.65
C ASP A 64 -1.13 -24.60 -17.34
N LEU A 65 -1.37 -25.26 -16.22
CA LEU A 65 -1.13 -24.70 -14.89
C LEU A 65 0.15 -25.25 -14.28
N PHE A 66 0.97 -24.33 -13.76
CA PHE A 66 2.23 -24.61 -13.08
C PHE A 66 2.25 -23.96 -11.70
N THR A 67 3.02 -24.52 -10.76
CA THR A 67 3.34 -23.86 -9.50
C THR A 67 4.30 -22.70 -9.73
N GLU A 68 4.47 -21.84 -8.72
CA GLU A 68 5.49 -20.77 -8.73
C GLU A 68 6.92 -21.27 -8.99
N LYS A 69 7.19 -22.54 -8.67
CA LYS A 69 8.49 -23.20 -8.91
C LYS A 69 8.58 -23.85 -10.30
N GLY A 70 7.62 -23.58 -11.19
CA GLY A 70 7.54 -24.15 -12.54
C GLY A 70 7.16 -25.63 -12.57
N GLN A 71 6.65 -26.18 -11.48
CA GLN A 71 6.21 -27.58 -11.44
C GLN A 71 4.82 -27.68 -12.08
N PHE A 72 4.66 -28.58 -13.04
CA PHE A 72 3.36 -28.84 -13.66
C PHE A 72 2.31 -29.31 -12.64
N VAL A 73 1.09 -28.74 -12.73
CA VAL A 73 -0.05 -29.01 -11.84
C VAL A 73 -1.20 -29.65 -12.61
N LEU A 74 -1.72 -28.98 -13.65
CA LEU A 74 -2.84 -29.45 -14.46
C LEU A 74 -2.66 -29.05 -15.93
N ALA A 75 -3.15 -29.88 -16.85
CA ALA A 75 -3.14 -29.58 -18.28
C ALA A 75 -4.34 -28.71 -18.66
N LYS A 76 -4.17 -27.87 -19.68
CA LYS A 76 -5.26 -27.13 -20.31
C LYS A 76 -6.39 -28.05 -20.78
N GLY A 77 -7.61 -27.54 -20.76
CA GLY A 77 -8.82 -28.27 -21.15
C GLY A 77 -9.33 -29.26 -20.10
N ILE A 78 -8.69 -29.38 -18.94
CA ILE A 78 -9.19 -30.19 -17.82
C ILE A 78 -10.40 -29.52 -17.18
N GLU A 79 -11.46 -30.29 -17.00
CA GLU A 79 -12.59 -29.91 -16.15
C GLU A 79 -12.18 -30.05 -14.67
N LEU A 80 -12.34 -28.97 -13.91
CA LEU A 80 -11.99 -28.92 -12.50
C LEU A 80 -12.96 -29.80 -11.70
N GLU A 81 -12.39 -30.63 -10.84
CA GLU A 81 -13.12 -31.46 -9.87
C GLU A 81 -12.74 -30.99 -8.46
N GLU A 82 -13.50 -31.38 -7.43
CA GLU A 82 -13.19 -31.02 -6.04
C GLU A 82 -11.75 -31.39 -5.61
N ARG A 83 -11.23 -32.51 -6.12
CA ARG A 83 -9.83 -32.92 -5.89
C ARG A 83 -8.82 -31.94 -6.51
N HIS A 84 -9.16 -31.34 -7.65
CA HIS A 84 -8.33 -30.34 -8.32
C HIS A 84 -8.32 -29.07 -7.48
N LEU A 85 -9.48 -28.57 -7.05
CA LEU A 85 -9.59 -27.38 -6.19
C LEU A 85 -8.79 -27.52 -4.89
N GLN A 86 -8.84 -28.70 -4.25
CA GLN A 86 -8.04 -28.99 -3.06
C GLN A 86 -6.53 -29.00 -3.36
N ALA A 87 -6.12 -29.56 -4.51
CA ALA A 87 -4.73 -29.57 -4.94
C ALA A 87 -4.23 -28.14 -5.20
N LEU A 88 -5.01 -27.32 -5.90
CA LEU A 88 -4.70 -25.92 -6.17
C LEU A 88 -4.45 -25.13 -4.87
N ARG A 89 -5.35 -25.27 -3.87
CA ARG A 89 -5.16 -24.71 -2.51
C ARG A 89 -3.86 -25.18 -1.88
N ARG A 90 -3.57 -26.48 -1.94
CA ARG A 90 -2.35 -27.05 -1.35
C ARG A 90 -1.08 -26.55 -2.04
N PHE A 91 -1.14 -26.31 -3.34
CA PHE A 91 -0.02 -25.80 -4.13
C PHE A 91 0.10 -24.27 -4.10
N GLY A 92 -0.80 -23.57 -3.40
CA GLY A 92 -0.79 -22.11 -3.31
C GLY A 92 -1.14 -21.42 -4.63
N ILE A 93 -1.84 -22.09 -5.55
CA ILE A 93 -2.25 -21.48 -6.81
C ILE A 93 -3.35 -20.45 -6.51
N LEU A 94 -3.08 -19.18 -6.80
CA LEU A 94 -3.97 -18.07 -6.47
C LEU A 94 -5.09 -17.87 -7.49
N GLU A 95 -4.84 -18.20 -8.75
CA GLU A 95 -5.75 -17.96 -9.86
C GLU A 95 -5.47 -18.90 -11.02
N VAL A 96 -6.47 -19.11 -11.87
CA VAL A 96 -6.41 -20.04 -12.98
C VAL A 96 -7.17 -19.43 -14.17
N ASP A 97 -6.61 -19.54 -15.36
CA ASP A 97 -7.31 -19.17 -16.58
C ASP A 97 -8.44 -20.18 -16.87
N ILE A 98 -9.66 -19.70 -17.10
CA ILE A 98 -10.84 -20.53 -17.33
C ILE A 98 -11.45 -20.25 -18.71
N VAL A 99 -11.73 -21.32 -19.46
CA VAL A 99 -12.33 -21.26 -20.79
C VAL A 99 -13.72 -20.64 -20.73
N GLY A 100 -13.98 -19.69 -21.62
CA GLY A 100 -15.30 -19.08 -21.80
C GLY A 100 -15.64 -18.02 -20.77
N THR A 101 -14.70 -17.69 -19.88
CA THR A 101 -14.82 -16.58 -18.95
C THR A 101 -14.23 -15.33 -19.57
N SER A 102 -15.04 -14.29 -19.76
CA SER A 102 -14.50 -12.98 -20.14
C SER A 102 -14.05 -12.22 -18.90
N GLN A 103 -12.80 -11.74 -18.89
CA GLN A 103 -12.31 -10.84 -17.85
C GLN A 103 -13.22 -9.62 -17.68
N SER A 104 -13.75 -9.08 -18.79
CA SER A 104 -14.69 -7.94 -18.74
C SER A 104 -16.00 -8.29 -18.04
N GLU A 105 -16.49 -9.53 -18.13
CA GLU A 105 -17.71 -9.97 -17.47
C GLU A 105 -17.46 -10.23 -15.98
N LEU A 106 -16.32 -10.83 -15.63
CA LEU A 106 -15.88 -10.96 -14.24
C LEU A 106 -15.74 -9.61 -13.55
N ASP A 107 -15.25 -8.61 -14.28
CA ASP A 107 -15.00 -7.27 -13.74
C ASP A 107 -16.26 -6.38 -13.74
N GLY A 108 -17.43 -6.91 -14.11
CA GLY A 108 -18.73 -6.22 -13.97
C GLY A 108 -19.34 -5.67 -15.26
N GLY A 109 -18.89 -6.16 -16.42
CA GLY A 109 -19.46 -5.84 -17.73
C GLY A 109 -18.78 -4.68 -18.45
N GLU A 110 -19.41 -4.25 -19.55
CA GLU A 110 -18.94 -3.18 -20.42
C GLU A 110 -19.04 -1.80 -19.73
N LEU A 111 -18.00 -0.99 -19.93
CA LEU A 111 -17.88 0.35 -19.34
C LEU A 111 -18.41 1.42 -20.29
N ASP A 112 -19.11 2.42 -19.75
CA ASP A 112 -19.53 3.59 -20.53
C ASP A 112 -18.29 4.36 -21.05
N PRO A 113 -18.13 4.56 -22.38
CA PRO A 113 -17.00 5.29 -22.95
C PRO A 113 -16.80 6.70 -22.37
N VAL A 114 -17.87 7.38 -21.97
CA VAL A 114 -17.78 8.71 -21.34
C VAL A 114 -17.13 8.62 -19.97
N LEU A 115 -17.48 7.60 -19.18
CA LEU A 115 -16.91 7.36 -17.85
C LEU A 115 -15.45 6.89 -17.93
N ILE A 116 -15.06 6.20 -19.01
CA ILE A 116 -13.65 5.90 -19.30
C ILE A 116 -12.88 7.19 -19.56
N GLU A 117 -13.40 8.10 -20.39
CA GLU A 117 -12.72 9.37 -20.65
C GLU A 117 -12.60 10.23 -19.38
N GLU A 118 -13.65 10.27 -18.56
CA GLU A 118 -13.64 10.95 -17.27
C GLU A 118 -12.61 10.33 -16.30
N SER A 119 -12.54 9.00 -16.24
CA SER A 119 -11.58 8.30 -15.37
C SER A 119 -10.14 8.55 -15.79
N VAL A 120 -9.86 8.60 -17.10
CA VAL A 120 -8.53 8.93 -17.63
C VAL A 120 -8.13 10.35 -17.22
N ARG A 121 -9.01 11.34 -17.39
CA ARG A 121 -8.73 12.73 -16.98
C ARG A 121 -8.47 12.83 -15.48
N PHE A 122 -9.26 12.11 -14.68
CA PHE A 122 -9.09 12.05 -13.23
C PHE A 122 -7.73 11.47 -12.84
N GLN A 123 -7.34 10.33 -13.42
CA GLN A 123 -6.06 9.70 -13.09
C GLN A 123 -4.86 10.49 -13.65
N GLN A 124 -5.00 11.17 -14.78
CA GLN A 124 -3.95 12.04 -15.32
C GLN A 124 -3.54 13.14 -14.32
N ALA A 125 -4.50 13.72 -13.61
CA ALA A 125 -4.21 14.71 -12.58
C ALA A 125 -3.48 14.09 -11.37
N ARG A 126 -3.86 12.86 -10.97
CA ARG A 126 -3.26 12.17 -9.83
C ARG A 126 -1.85 11.64 -10.11
N PHE A 127 -1.59 11.19 -11.33
CA PHE A 127 -0.28 10.70 -11.78
C PHE A 127 0.66 11.82 -12.25
N SER A 128 0.39 13.09 -11.95
CA SER A 128 1.18 14.24 -12.42
C SER A 128 2.67 14.19 -12.05
N LEU A 129 3.02 13.47 -10.98
CA LEU A 129 4.38 13.27 -10.49
C LEU A 129 5.07 12.00 -11.01
N ASN A 130 4.42 11.25 -11.89
CA ASN A 130 4.86 9.94 -12.34
C ASN A 130 5.12 9.91 -13.85
N ASP A 131 6.19 9.22 -14.25
CA ASP A 131 6.49 8.97 -15.66
C ASP A 131 5.57 7.86 -16.19
N ARG A 132 4.52 8.25 -16.90
CA ARG A 132 3.53 7.33 -17.47
C ARG A 132 4.03 6.51 -18.66
N ASP A 133 5.21 6.84 -19.21
CA ASP A 133 5.83 6.03 -20.26
C ASP A 133 6.60 4.82 -19.67
N HIS A 134 6.83 4.78 -18.35
CA HIS A 134 7.41 3.64 -17.67
C HIS A 134 6.43 2.46 -17.64
N GLU A 135 6.88 1.26 -18.03
CA GLU A 135 6.03 0.05 -18.18
C GLU A 135 5.09 -0.20 -16.99
N VAL A 136 5.65 -0.25 -15.77
CA VAL A 136 4.87 -0.46 -14.53
C VAL A 136 3.88 0.67 -14.25
N VAL A 137 4.27 1.92 -14.50
CA VAL A 137 3.41 3.08 -14.22
C VAL A 137 2.26 3.10 -15.23
N SER A 138 2.52 2.77 -16.49
CA SER A 138 1.50 2.64 -17.54
C SER A 138 0.48 1.56 -17.17
N GLU A 139 0.94 0.37 -16.76
CA GLU A 139 0.05 -0.74 -16.37
C GLU A 139 -0.82 -0.36 -15.17
N VAL A 140 -0.23 0.20 -14.11
CA VAL A 140 -0.98 0.63 -12.92
C VAL A 140 -1.93 1.79 -13.25
N PHE A 141 -1.55 2.69 -14.16
CA PHE A 141 -2.40 3.78 -14.63
C PHE A 141 -3.64 3.26 -15.38
N GLU A 142 -3.47 2.26 -16.25
CA GLU A 142 -4.58 1.62 -16.98
C GLU A 142 -5.55 0.95 -16.01
N LEU A 143 -5.04 0.17 -15.06
CA LEU A 143 -5.84 -0.46 -13.99
C LEU A 143 -6.60 0.58 -13.15
N ALA A 144 -5.94 1.68 -12.79
CA ALA A 144 -6.56 2.76 -12.03
C ALA A 144 -7.66 3.46 -12.82
N CYS A 145 -7.48 3.67 -14.13
CA CYS A 145 -8.51 4.25 -15.00
C CYS A 145 -9.73 3.34 -15.10
N GLU A 146 -9.52 2.03 -15.31
CA GLU A 146 -10.62 1.07 -15.39
C GLU A 146 -11.41 1.01 -14.08
N GLN A 147 -10.72 0.86 -12.96
CA GLN A 147 -11.34 0.78 -11.65
C GLN A 147 -12.08 2.07 -11.29
N THR A 148 -11.54 3.22 -11.67
CA THR A 148 -12.20 4.52 -11.49
C THR A 148 -13.46 4.63 -12.35
N ALA A 149 -13.41 4.18 -13.60
CA ALA A 149 -14.59 4.15 -14.47
C ALA A 149 -15.70 3.26 -13.88
N ARG A 150 -15.34 2.08 -13.37
CA ARG A 150 -16.28 1.17 -12.68
C ARG A 150 -16.94 1.84 -11.47
N ARG A 151 -16.16 2.58 -10.67
CA ARG A 151 -16.67 3.35 -9.51
C ARG A 151 -17.61 4.47 -9.95
N LEU A 152 -17.23 5.27 -10.95
CA LEU A 152 -18.10 6.31 -11.50
C LEU A 152 -19.42 5.71 -12.00
N GLN A 153 -19.36 4.55 -12.67
CA GLN A 153 -20.54 3.84 -13.17
C GLN A 153 -21.45 3.32 -12.04
N SER A 154 -20.88 2.95 -10.88
CA SER A 154 -21.66 2.63 -9.68
C SER A 154 -22.16 3.86 -8.90
N GLY A 155 -21.93 5.07 -9.40
CA GLY A 155 -22.37 6.33 -8.80
C GLY A 155 -21.44 6.90 -7.73
N TRP A 156 -20.22 6.36 -7.58
CA TRP A 156 -19.19 6.97 -6.73
C TRP A 156 -18.77 8.32 -7.31
N LYS A 157 -18.45 9.26 -6.44
CA LYS A 157 -17.95 10.59 -6.82
C LYS A 157 -16.63 10.86 -6.11
N PRO A 158 -15.61 11.37 -6.81
CA PRO A 158 -14.34 11.69 -6.19
C PRO A 158 -14.49 12.82 -5.17
N ALA A 159 -13.84 12.66 -4.02
CA ALA A 159 -13.83 13.66 -2.96
C ALA A 159 -12.97 14.86 -3.35
N VAL A 160 -13.58 16.04 -3.46
CA VAL A 160 -12.86 17.31 -3.76
C VAL A 160 -12.33 17.87 -2.45
N ALA A 161 -11.06 17.65 -2.17
CA ALA A 161 -10.37 18.35 -1.08
C ALA A 161 -9.77 19.64 -1.61
N ASN A 162 -10.18 20.76 -1.03
CA ASN A 162 -9.52 22.05 -1.18
C ASN A 162 -9.19 22.54 0.23
N LEU A 163 -7.91 22.46 0.61
CA LEU A 163 -7.46 23.05 1.86
C LEU A 163 -7.43 24.58 1.69
N PRO A 164 -7.91 25.36 2.69
CA PRO A 164 -7.75 26.81 2.67
C PRO A 164 -6.28 27.19 2.59
N GLU A 165 -5.91 28.08 1.66
CA GLU A 165 -4.53 28.53 1.49
C GLU A 165 -3.96 29.22 2.74
N THR A 166 -4.83 29.78 3.58
CA THR A 166 -4.49 30.51 4.80
C THR A 166 -4.15 29.61 5.99
N LEU A 167 -4.28 28.28 5.84
CA LEU A 167 -4.06 27.34 6.94
C LEU A 167 -2.57 27.27 7.28
N GLY A 168 -2.22 27.66 8.51
CA GLY A 168 -0.83 27.67 8.98
C GLY A 168 0.03 28.85 8.50
N GLU A 169 -0.58 30.01 8.19
CA GLU A 169 0.18 31.22 7.82
C GLU A 169 0.81 31.96 9.02
N ASP A 170 0.14 31.96 10.18
CA ASP A 170 0.56 32.70 11.40
C ASP A 170 1.24 31.78 12.44
N LEU A 171 2.12 30.88 11.99
CA LEU A 171 2.79 29.93 12.90
C LEU A 171 4.03 30.53 13.56
N ASP A 172 4.17 30.28 14.86
CA ASP A 172 5.41 30.55 15.59
C ASP A 172 6.44 29.43 15.35
N TRP A 173 7.22 29.59 14.29
CA TRP A 173 8.28 28.66 13.89
C TRP A 173 9.38 28.47 14.93
N SER A 174 9.52 29.39 15.91
CA SER A 174 10.51 29.26 16.97
C SER A 174 10.17 28.11 17.94
N ASN A 175 8.89 27.70 17.99
CA ASN A 175 8.36 26.64 18.83
C ASN A 175 8.02 25.35 18.07
N LYS A 176 8.41 25.24 16.79
CA LYS A 176 8.18 24.02 16.00
C LYS A 176 8.91 22.82 16.64
N PRO A 177 8.21 21.70 16.95
CA PRO A 177 8.85 20.49 17.45
C PRO A 177 9.95 19.96 16.50
N THR A 178 10.95 19.29 17.08
CA THR A 178 11.89 18.45 16.32
C THR A 178 11.31 17.04 16.14
N SER A 179 11.82 16.26 15.18
CA SER A 179 11.44 14.85 15.03
C SER A 179 11.63 14.02 16.30
N GLU A 180 12.65 14.35 17.10
CA GLU A 180 12.94 13.71 18.38
C GLU A 180 11.91 14.07 19.45
N ASP A 181 11.45 15.32 19.48
CA ASP A 181 10.42 15.78 20.42
C ASP A 181 9.10 15.04 20.20
N LEU A 182 8.74 14.81 18.94
CA LEU A 182 7.55 14.06 18.52
C LEU A 182 7.52 12.62 19.02
N VAL A 183 8.68 11.99 19.20
CA VAL A 183 8.77 10.57 19.56
C VAL A 183 9.05 10.38 21.04
N ARG A 184 9.85 11.26 21.67
CA ARG A 184 10.34 11.09 23.06
C ARG A 184 9.39 11.59 24.16
N GLY A 185 8.13 11.87 23.84
CA GLY A 185 7.09 12.09 24.86
C GLY A 185 7.07 13.49 25.49
N LYS A 186 7.61 14.53 24.83
CA LYS A 186 7.21 15.93 25.16
C LYS A 186 5.76 16.25 24.75
N VAL A 187 5.10 15.24 24.20
CA VAL A 187 4.07 15.29 23.18
C VAL A 187 3.29 13.97 23.40
N LYS A 188 1.96 14.05 23.54
CA LYS A 188 1.11 13.06 24.23
C LYS A 188 0.82 11.81 23.38
N LEU A 189 1.83 10.97 23.14
CA LEU A 189 1.58 9.62 22.64
C LEU A 189 1.06 8.71 23.75
N ALA A 190 -0.02 7.99 23.48
CA ALA A 190 -0.62 7.04 24.41
C ALA A 190 0.41 5.98 24.86
N SER A 191 0.35 5.59 26.14
CA SER A 191 1.15 4.48 26.67
C SER A 191 0.84 3.18 25.92
N LEU A 192 1.87 2.48 25.46
CA LEU A 192 1.74 1.17 24.82
C LEU A 192 1.01 0.18 25.74
N PRO A 193 0.05 -0.61 25.23
CA PRO A 193 -0.61 -1.64 26.03
C PRO A 193 0.37 -2.70 26.53
N ASP A 194 0.15 -3.29 27.71
CA ASP A 194 1.05 -4.33 28.25
C ASP A 194 1.23 -5.54 27.31
N VAL A 195 0.19 -5.87 26.53
CA VAL A 195 0.21 -6.95 25.54
C VAL A 195 1.19 -6.66 24.40
N TYR A 196 1.37 -5.38 24.01
CA TYR A 196 2.33 -4.96 23.00
C TYR A 196 3.76 -5.31 23.41
N SER A 197 4.16 -4.90 24.62
CA SER A 197 5.52 -5.12 25.12
C SER A 197 5.87 -6.61 25.18
N LYS A 198 4.91 -7.45 25.56
CA LYS A 198 5.07 -8.92 25.60
C LYS A 198 5.18 -9.53 24.20
N ILE A 199 4.41 -9.03 23.21
CA ILE A 199 4.52 -9.47 21.81
C ILE A 199 5.89 -9.11 21.23
N VAL A 200 6.37 -7.88 21.47
CA VAL A 200 7.68 -7.43 20.99
C VAL A 200 8.82 -8.23 21.63
N GLU A 201 8.74 -8.51 22.93
CA GLU A 201 9.71 -9.38 23.60
C GLU A 201 9.72 -10.78 22.98
N ALA A 202 8.53 -11.37 22.77
CA ALA A 202 8.37 -12.66 22.14
C ALA A 202 8.94 -12.74 20.70
N LEU A 203 8.72 -11.72 19.88
CA LEU A 203 9.24 -11.67 18.50
C LEU A 203 10.77 -11.58 18.45
N ASN A 204 11.40 -11.07 19.51
CA ASN A 204 12.85 -10.89 19.61
C ASN A 204 13.56 -12.07 20.30
N VAL A 205 12.84 -13.02 20.91
CA VAL A 205 13.40 -14.20 21.59
C VAL A 205 13.28 -15.45 20.70
N PRO A 206 14.40 -16.04 20.23
CA PRO A 206 14.35 -17.28 19.46
C PRO A 206 13.77 -18.45 20.27
N GLY A 207 12.90 -19.25 19.64
CA GLY A 207 12.42 -20.52 20.22
C GLY A 207 11.34 -20.38 21.30
N CYS A 208 10.64 -19.24 21.39
CA CYS A 208 9.52 -19.11 22.30
C CYS A 208 8.40 -20.10 21.95
N ALA A 209 7.89 -20.82 22.96
CA ALA A 209 6.87 -21.85 22.76
C ALA A 209 5.54 -21.23 22.29
N ALA A 210 4.93 -21.83 21.27
CA ALA A 210 3.64 -21.42 20.71
C ALA A 210 2.53 -21.27 21.77
N SER A 211 2.51 -22.13 22.78
CA SER A 211 1.54 -22.08 23.89
C SER A 211 1.67 -20.82 24.74
N HIS A 212 2.89 -20.40 25.06
CA HIS A 212 3.13 -19.18 25.83
C HIS A 212 2.68 -17.92 25.06
N LEU A 213 2.82 -17.95 23.75
CA LEU A 213 2.48 -16.85 22.86
C LEU A 213 0.97 -16.75 22.66
N ALA A 214 0.30 -17.90 22.54
CA ALA A 214 -1.15 -17.96 22.57
C ALA A 214 -1.69 -17.35 23.87
N GLU A 215 -1.09 -17.64 25.03
CA GLU A 215 -1.47 -17.03 26.31
C GLU A 215 -1.27 -15.52 26.36
N ILE A 216 -0.20 -14.98 25.77
CA ILE A 216 0.05 -13.53 25.73
C ILE A 216 -1.06 -12.83 24.94
N VAL A 217 -1.36 -13.30 23.73
CA VAL A 217 -2.38 -12.70 22.86
C VAL A 217 -3.79 -12.89 23.43
N SER A 218 -4.08 -14.08 23.96
CA SER A 218 -5.40 -14.42 24.53
C SER A 218 -5.78 -13.58 25.76
N LYS A 219 -4.82 -12.91 26.41
CA LYS A 219 -5.10 -11.99 27.54
C LYS A 219 -5.80 -10.71 27.10
N ASP A 220 -5.68 -10.31 25.84
CA ASP A 220 -6.44 -9.21 25.27
C ASP A 220 -7.54 -9.79 24.35
N SER A 221 -8.78 -9.80 24.86
CA SER A 221 -9.93 -10.33 24.14
C SER A 221 -10.22 -9.55 22.85
N SER A 222 -9.96 -8.23 22.84
CA SER A 222 -10.19 -7.39 21.67
C SER A 222 -9.21 -7.71 20.54
N ILE A 223 -7.91 -7.83 20.86
CA ILE A 223 -6.89 -8.27 19.88
C ILE A 223 -7.22 -9.68 19.40
N SER A 224 -7.56 -10.58 20.31
CA SER A 224 -7.88 -11.97 19.99
C SER A 224 -9.06 -12.10 19.03
N VAL A 225 -10.14 -11.36 19.27
CA VAL A 225 -11.33 -11.36 18.39
C VAL A 225 -10.97 -10.84 17.00
N ARG A 226 -10.27 -9.70 16.90
CA ARG A 226 -9.88 -9.11 15.61
C ARG A 226 -8.91 -10.00 14.84
N LEU A 227 -7.96 -10.59 15.55
CA LEU A 227 -7.02 -11.53 14.97
C LEU A 227 -7.74 -12.78 14.44
N LEU A 228 -8.67 -13.35 15.20
CA LEU A 228 -9.48 -14.49 14.73
C LEU A 228 -10.40 -14.11 13.57
N LYS A 229 -11.00 -12.90 13.58
CA LYS A 229 -11.77 -12.38 12.43
C LYS A 229 -10.88 -12.29 11.19
N LEU A 230 -9.66 -11.76 11.32
CA LEU A 230 -8.70 -11.65 10.22
C LEU A 230 -8.27 -13.02 9.70
N VAL A 231 -7.92 -13.95 10.59
CA VAL A 231 -7.52 -15.33 10.24
C VAL A 231 -8.65 -16.08 9.54
N ASN A 232 -9.91 -15.83 9.90
CA ASN A 232 -11.07 -16.43 9.26
C ASN A 232 -11.58 -15.68 8.02
N SER A 233 -10.96 -14.55 7.64
CA SER A 233 -11.39 -13.81 6.46
C SER A 233 -11.07 -14.60 5.18
N ALA A 234 -11.75 -14.25 4.08
CA ALA A 234 -11.52 -14.85 2.77
C ALA A 234 -10.03 -14.83 2.37
N PHE A 235 -9.28 -13.89 2.94
CA PHE A 235 -7.83 -13.72 2.79
C PHE A 235 -6.96 -14.97 3.01
N TYR A 236 -7.35 -15.85 3.93
CA TYR A 236 -6.60 -17.07 4.23
C TYR A 236 -7.24 -18.33 3.62
N SER A 237 -8.37 -18.17 2.91
CA SER A 237 -9.10 -19.24 2.19
C SER A 237 -9.18 -20.56 2.98
N LEU A 238 -9.42 -20.47 4.31
CA LEU A 238 -9.36 -21.62 5.20
C LEU A 238 -10.56 -22.55 4.99
N THR A 239 -10.30 -23.86 4.94
CA THR A 239 -11.35 -24.88 4.78
C THR A 239 -12.21 -25.08 6.03
N SER A 240 -11.77 -24.58 7.18
CA SER A 240 -12.52 -24.64 8.43
C SER A 240 -12.27 -23.42 9.30
N LYS A 241 -13.29 -23.04 10.06
CA LYS A 241 -13.24 -21.90 10.98
C LYS A 241 -12.23 -22.15 12.11
N VAL A 242 -11.41 -21.15 12.38
CA VAL A 242 -10.45 -21.09 13.47
C VAL A 242 -11.09 -20.36 14.65
N ASP A 243 -11.19 -21.04 15.79
CA ASP A 243 -11.88 -20.53 16.99
C ASP A 243 -10.93 -20.22 18.16
N SER A 244 -9.63 -20.47 17.99
CA SER A 244 -8.63 -20.29 19.04
C SER A 244 -7.30 -19.78 18.51
N ILE A 245 -6.61 -18.97 19.32
CA ILE A 245 -5.28 -18.42 19.00
C ILE A 245 -4.27 -19.55 18.76
N SER A 246 -4.30 -20.60 19.58
CA SER A 246 -3.42 -21.75 19.40
C SER A 246 -3.61 -22.42 18.04
N ARG A 247 -4.85 -22.53 17.55
CA ARG A 247 -5.11 -23.08 16.21
C ARG A 247 -4.64 -22.13 15.11
N ALA A 248 -4.80 -20.81 15.29
CA ALA A 248 -4.26 -19.81 14.38
C ALA A 248 -2.72 -19.88 14.29
N ILE A 249 -2.02 -20.03 15.42
CA ILE A 249 -0.56 -20.22 15.46
C ILE A 249 -0.15 -21.46 14.68
N THR A 250 -0.87 -22.58 14.82
CA THR A 250 -0.54 -23.82 14.09
C THR A 250 -0.70 -23.67 12.58
N LEU A 251 -1.62 -22.82 12.11
CA LEU A 251 -1.91 -22.64 10.69
C LEU A 251 -0.98 -21.63 10.02
N LEU A 252 -0.80 -20.45 10.62
CA LEU A 252 0.00 -19.37 10.04
C LEU A 252 1.46 -19.40 10.49
N GLY A 253 1.72 -20.07 11.60
CA GLY A 253 2.99 -19.94 12.29
C GLY A 253 2.97 -18.81 13.31
N THR A 254 3.82 -18.98 14.32
CA THR A 254 3.93 -18.10 15.48
C THR A 254 4.25 -16.66 15.09
N ARG A 255 5.22 -16.48 14.20
CA ARG A 255 5.80 -15.16 13.90
C ARG A 255 4.87 -14.28 13.08
N GLU A 256 4.18 -14.88 12.12
CA GLU A 256 3.13 -14.23 11.33
C GLU A 256 2.02 -13.73 12.25
N LEU A 257 1.51 -14.61 13.12
CA LEU A 257 0.42 -14.27 14.01
C LEU A 257 0.79 -13.16 15.00
N LEU A 258 2.01 -13.18 15.55
CA LEU A 258 2.49 -12.12 16.42
C LEU A 258 2.67 -10.79 15.68
N SER A 259 3.11 -10.83 14.43
CA SER A 259 3.22 -9.62 13.59
C SER A 259 1.83 -8.99 13.38
N LEU A 260 0.81 -9.80 13.09
CA LEU A 260 -0.57 -9.31 12.97
C LEU A 260 -1.09 -8.74 14.29
N ALA A 261 -0.87 -9.43 15.40
CA ALA A 261 -1.27 -8.96 16.73
C ALA A 261 -0.60 -7.62 17.09
N LEU A 262 0.67 -7.46 16.70
CA LEU A 262 1.43 -6.21 16.85
C LEU A 262 0.80 -5.07 16.05
N GLY A 263 0.50 -5.30 14.76
CA GLY A 263 -0.16 -4.32 13.90
C GLY A 263 -1.52 -3.89 14.46
N ILE A 264 -2.37 -4.85 14.85
CA ILE A 264 -3.68 -4.59 15.47
C ILE A 264 -3.53 -3.76 16.76
N SER A 265 -2.51 -4.06 17.58
CA SER A 265 -2.25 -3.31 18.81
C SER A 265 -1.91 -1.84 18.54
N ILE A 266 -1.10 -1.57 17.51
CA ILE A 266 -0.69 -0.20 17.14
C ILE A 266 -1.86 0.58 16.57
N VAL A 267 -2.65 -0.01 15.67
CA VAL A 267 -3.83 0.65 15.08
C VAL A 267 -4.78 1.17 16.17
N ARG A 268 -4.96 0.39 17.25
CA ARG A 268 -5.83 0.77 18.38
C ARG A 268 -5.35 2.02 19.13
N LEU A 269 -4.04 2.30 19.17
CA LEU A 269 -3.49 3.46 19.88
C LEU A 269 -3.93 4.79 19.28
N PHE A 270 -4.24 4.79 17.98
CA PHE A 270 -4.51 5.99 17.21
C PHE A 270 -6.00 6.14 16.84
N ARG A 271 -6.89 5.36 17.45
CA ARG A 271 -8.34 5.47 17.21
C ARG A 271 -8.98 6.74 17.78
N THR A 272 -8.30 7.43 18.69
CA THR A 272 -8.82 8.64 19.37
C THR A 272 -8.23 9.94 18.83
N ILE A 273 -7.72 9.95 17.59
CA ILE A 273 -7.18 11.16 16.97
C ILE A 273 -8.34 12.07 16.52
N PRO A 274 -8.33 13.38 16.86
CA PRO A 274 -9.30 14.34 16.35
C PRO A 274 -9.35 14.37 14.80
N THR A 275 -10.56 14.39 14.23
CA THR A 275 -10.82 14.14 12.80
C THR A 275 -10.83 15.40 11.93
N GLU A 276 -10.39 16.55 12.44
CA GLU A 276 -10.56 17.84 11.76
C GLU A 276 -9.60 18.02 10.57
N LEU A 277 -8.46 17.33 10.57
CA LEU A 277 -7.43 17.44 9.51
C LEU A 277 -7.35 16.20 8.60
N ILE A 278 -7.83 15.05 9.07
CA ILE A 278 -7.78 13.80 8.29
C ILE A 278 -9.04 12.96 8.52
N ASP A 279 -9.51 12.37 7.44
CA ASP A 279 -10.46 11.27 7.51
C ASP A 279 -9.72 10.01 7.97
N MET A 280 -9.92 9.64 9.25
CA MET A 280 -9.27 8.49 9.85
C MET A 280 -9.72 7.16 9.23
N GLU A 281 -10.95 7.08 8.74
CA GLU A 281 -11.43 5.88 8.04
C GLU A 281 -10.67 5.72 6.72
N ALA A 282 -10.56 6.81 5.94
CA ALA A 282 -9.80 6.83 4.70
C ALA A 282 -8.31 6.52 4.93
N PHE A 283 -7.71 7.07 6.00
CA PHE A 283 -6.32 6.80 6.37
C PHE A 283 -6.08 5.31 6.61
N TRP A 284 -6.93 4.67 7.41
CA TRP A 284 -6.75 3.26 7.70
C TRP A 284 -7.10 2.36 6.52
N LYS A 285 -8.08 2.74 5.71
CA LYS A 285 -8.36 2.06 4.44
C LYS A 285 -7.16 2.09 3.51
N HIS A 286 -6.49 3.24 3.36
CA HIS A 286 -5.23 3.33 2.63
C HIS A 286 -4.18 2.38 3.21
N SER A 287 -3.95 2.46 4.53
CA SER A 287 -2.97 1.62 5.23
C SER A 287 -3.24 0.12 5.07
N ILE A 288 -4.49 -0.32 5.17
CA ILE A 288 -4.91 -1.70 4.96
C ILE A 288 -4.65 -2.13 3.52
N ARG A 289 -5.04 -1.30 2.54
CA ARG A 289 -4.81 -1.58 1.12
C ARG A 289 -3.32 -1.70 0.81
N THR A 290 -2.49 -0.81 1.34
CA THR A 290 -1.02 -0.90 1.26
C THR A 290 -0.51 -2.19 1.89
N GLY A 291 -1.01 -2.59 3.06
CA GLY A 291 -0.67 -3.88 3.67
C GLY A 291 -1.03 -5.07 2.77
N LEU A 292 -2.22 -5.08 2.18
CA LEU A 292 -2.67 -6.15 1.30
C LEU A 292 -1.78 -6.25 0.05
N PHE A 293 -1.50 -5.12 -0.61
CA PHE A 293 -0.58 -5.12 -1.74
C PHE A 293 0.82 -5.59 -1.35
N ALA A 294 1.37 -5.11 -0.23
CA ALA A 294 2.70 -5.48 0.22
C ALA A 294 2.82 -6.99 0.45
N GLN A 295 1.82 -7.59 1.10
CA GLN A 295 1.80 -9.04 1.30
C GLN A 295 1.65 -9.79 -0.03
N GLN A 296 0.76 -9.35 -0.92
CA GLN A 296 0.53 -10.03 -2.19
C GLN A 296 1.76 -10.00 -3.09
N LEU A 297 2.47 -8.88 -3.13
CA LEU A 297 3.74 -8.74 -3.84
C LEU A 297 4.82 -9.64 -3.23
N ALA A 298 4.91 -9.71 -1.90
CA ALA A 298 5.84 -10.59 -1.20
C ALA A 298 5.55 -12.08 -1.49
N ARG A 299 4.27 -12.47 -1.47
CA ARG A 299 3.81 -13.84 -1.81
C ARG A 299 4.19 -14.22 -3.23
N ARG A 300 3.86 -13.36 -4.21
CA ARG A 300 4.18 -13.61 -5.63
C ARG A 300 5.68 -13.61 -5.92
N LYS A 301 6.48 -12.95 -5.08
CA LYS A 301 7.94 -13.03 -5.12
C LYS A 301 8.49 -14.31 -4.49
N GLY A 302 7.65 -15.10 -3.80
CA GLY A 302 8.06 -16.31 -3.10
C GLY A 302 8.80 -16.04 -1.79
N LEU A 303 8.57 -14.87 -1.17
CA LEU A 303 9.15 -14.55 0.14
C LEU A 303 8.40 -15.27 1.26
N GLU A 304 9.13 -15.65 2.30
CA GLU A 304 8.58 -16.14 3.56
C GLU A 304 8.18 -14.96 4.47
N GLU A 305 7.45 -15.24 5.56
CA GLU A 305 7.08 -14.22 6.56
C GLU A 305 6.21 -13.08 5.98
N THR A 306 5.21 -13.42 5.17
CA THR A 306 4.49 -12.46 4.33
C THR A 306 3.65 -11.47 5.16
N GLU A 307 3.19 -11.85 6.35
CA GLU A 307 2.38 -11.02 7.22
C GLU A 307 3.20 -9.87 7.81
N MET A 308 4.54 -10.00 7.86
CA MET A 308 5.41 -8.87 8.17
C MET A 308 5.29 -7.75 7.13
N PHE A 309 5.10 -8.08 5.84
CA PHE A 309 4.89 -7.09 4.77
C PHE A 309 3.51 -6.45 4.87
N PHE A 310 2.49 -7.24 5.22
CA PHE A 310 1.16 -6.69 5.56
C PHE A 310 1.26 -5.65 6.67
N VAL A 311 1.97 -5.97 7.75
CA VAL A 311 2.17 -5.05 8.89
C VAL A 311 3.03 -3.86 8.50
N GLY A 312 4.06 -4.05 7.67
CA GLY A 312 4.87 -2.96 7.12
C GLY A 312 4.03 -1.95 6.34
N GLY A 313 3.14 -2.44 5.47
CA GLY A 313 2.20 -1.61 4.73
C GLY A 313 1.11 -0.99 5.63
N LEU A 314 0.60 -1.72 6.62
CA LEU A 314 -0.37 -1.19 7.58
C LEU A 314 0.20 -0.05 8.43
N LEU A 315 1.51 -0.06 8.69
CA LEU A 315 2.18 0.90 9.58
C LEU A 315 3.01 1.95 8.84
N HIS A 316 3.09 1.94 7.51
CA HIS A 316 4.02 2.79 6.75
C HIS A 316 3.85 4.29 7.07
N ASP A 317 2.61 4.72 7.29
CA ASP A 317 2.22 6.11 7.51
C ASP A 317 2.01 6.49 8.98
N ILE A 318 2.39 5.66 9.96
CA ILE A 318 2.14 5.99 11.39
C ILE A 318 2.82 7.27 11.84
N GLY A 319 3.94 7.67 11.23
CA GLY A 319 4.59 8.94 11.52
C GLY A 319 3.72 10.15 11.19
N ARG A 320 2.81 10.01 10.21
CA ARG A 320 1.86 11.04 9.81
C ARG A 320 0.84 11.29 10.91
N LEU A 321 0.37 10.23 11.55
CA LEU A 321 -0.53 10.31 12.71
C LEU A 321 0.13 11.03 13.88
N VAL A 322 1.40 10.74 14.16
CA VAL A 322 2.17 11.46 15.19
C VAL A 322 2.25 12.95 14.86
N MET A 323 2.61 13.30 13.63
CA MET A 323 2.71 14.71 13.23
C MET A 323 1.36 15.44 13.29
N LEU A 324 0.27 14.77 12.91
CA LEU A 324 -1.09 15.30 13.00
C LEU A 324 -1.54 15.57 14.44
N VAL A 325 -1.25 14.66 15.37
CA VAL A 325 -1.66 14.81 16.78
C VAL A 325 -0.85 15.89 17.48
N GLU A 326 0.45 15.94 17.20
CA GLU A 326 1.40 16.65 18.06
C GLU A 326 1.80 18.01 17.51
N MET A 327 1.64 18.22 16.21
CA MET A 327 1.94 19.48 15.53
C MET A 327 0.92 19.77 14.40
N PRO A 328 -0.40 19.72 14.67
CA PRO A 328 -1.46 19.80 13.65
C PRO A 328 -1.34 21.02 12.74
N GLU A 329 -1.04 22.19 13.30
CA GLU A 329 -0.98 23.45 12.55
C GLU A 329 0.24 23.50 11.59
N PHE A 330 1.39 22.99 12.04
CA PHE A 330 2.58 22.86 11.18
C PHE A 330 2.39 21.80 10.11
N TYR A 331 1.74 20.68 10.45
CA TYR A 331 1.42 19.64 9.49
C TYR A 331 0.47 20.17 8.40
N ALA A 332 -0.52 20.95 8.80
CA ALA A 332 -1.44 21.61 7.89
C ALA A 332 -0.73 22.55 6.91
N ARG A 333 0.32 23.25 7.34
CA ARG A 333 1.16 24.06 6.46
C ARG A 333 1.87 23.23 5.37
N ALA A 334 2.36 22.04 5.72
CA ALA A 334 2.93 21.12 4.74
C ALA A 334 1.88 20.63 3.73
N LEU A 335 0.65 20.34 4.17
CA LEU A 335 -0.45 19.95 3.28
C LEU A 335 -0.80 21.07 2.27
N VAL A 336 -0.89 22.32 2.73
CA VAL A 336 -1.12 23.49 1.86
C VAL A 336 0.03 23.64 0.85
N THR A 337 1.27 23.46 1.28
CA THR A 337 2.45 23.53 0.40
C THR A 337 2.42 22.44 -0.66
N ALA A 338 2.10 21.20 -0.29
CA ALA A 338 1.92 20.10 -1.23
C ALA A 338 0.85 20.41 -2.29
N GLN A 339 -0.31 20.92 -1.88
CA GLN A 339 -1.40 21.31 -2.78
C GLN A 339 -0.99 22.46 -3.72
N ARG A 340 -0.36 23.51 -3.18
CA ARG A 340 0.02 24.72 -3.93
C ARG A 340 1.12 24.43 -4.96
N GLU A 341 2.11 23.65 -4.58
CA GLU A 341 3.31 23.40 -5.40
C GLU A 341 3.17 22.14 -6.26
N GLY A 342 2.13 21.33 -6.02
CA GLY A 342 1.90 20.08 -6.75
C GLY A 342 2.99 19.04 -6.50
N VAL A 343 3.50 18.98 -5.27
CA VAL A 343 4.57 18.06 -4.85
C VAL A 343 4.04 16.97 -3.92
N ALA A 344 4.77 15.87 -3.77
CA ALA A 344 4.37 14.81 -2.85
C ALA A 344 4.44 15.31 -1.39
N ILE A 345 3.54 14.82 -0.54
CA ILE A 345 3.42 15.31 0.84
C ILE A 345 4.73 15.21 1.63
N TYR A 346 5.48 14.12 1.50
CA TYR A 346 6.78 13.97 2.18
C TYR A 346 7.83 15.00 1.72
N GLN A 347 7.71 15.52 0.50
CA GLN A 347 8.60 16.57 -0.02
C GLN A 347 8.23 17.91 0.61
N ALA A 348 6.94 18.23 0.68
CA ALA A 348 6.44 19.43 1.35
C ALA A 348 6.74 19.41 2.85
N GLU A 349 6.62 18.26 3.52
CA GLU A 349 7.02 18.07 4.92
C GLU A 349 8.52 18.36 5.10
N ARG A 350 9.39 17.84 4.24
CA ARG A 350 10.83 18.15 4.30
C ARG A 350 11.12 19.62 4.06
N GLN A 351 10.38 20.28 3.17
CA GLN A 351 10.54 21.70 2.85
C GLN A 351 10.15 22.58 4.04
N GLU A 352 8.98 22.35 4.63
CA GLU A 352 8.44 23.20 5.69
C GLU A 352 8.97 22.81 7.08
N LEU A 353 9.19 21.51 7.34
CA LEU A 353 9.41 20.95 8.67
C LEU A 353 10.83 20.40 8.90
N ALA A 354 11.63 20.26 7.83
CA ALA A 354 12.96 19.65 7.77
C ALA A 354 13.03 18.13 7.98
N TYR A 355 11.89 17.46 8.17
CA TYR A 355 11.75 16.00 8.25
C TYR A 355 10.40 15.59 7.66
N ASP A 356 10.25 14.32 7.31
CA ASP A 356 8.99 13.74 6.81
C ASP A 356 8.40 12.71 7.78
N HIS A 357 7.17 12.31 7.52
CA HIS A 357 6.47 11.29 8.30
C HIS A 357 7.17 9.93 8.25
N GLY A 358 7.88 9.59 7.16
CA GLY A 358 8.68 8.37 7.09
C GLY A 358 9.76 8.36 8.18
N GLN A 359 10.52 9.46 8.30
CA GLN A 359 11.53 9.63 9.35
C GLN A 359 10.91 9.52 10.76
N VAL A 360 9.81 10.22 11.01
CA VAL A 360 9.12 10.17 12.32
C VAL A 360 8.62 8.76 12.62
N GLY A 361 8.00 8.08 11.65
CA GLY A 361 7.48 6.72 11.79
C GLY A 361 8.59 5.70 12.07
N ARG A 362 9.75 5.83 11.44
CA ARG A 362 10.92 5.00 11.75
C ARG A 362 11.42 5.22 13.17
N MET A 363 11.58 6.48 13.59
CA MET A 363 12.02 6.81 14.94
C MET A 363 11.05 6.26 15.99
N LEU A 364 9.75 6.36 15.71
CA LEU A 364 8.71 5.75 16.53
C LEU A 364 8.85 4.23 16.59
N GLY A 365 9.04 3.57 15.44
CA GLY A 365 9.25 2.13 15.39
C GLY A 365 10.48 1.67 16.17
N GLU A 366 11.59 2.42 16.08
CA GLU A 366 12.80 2.18 16.87
C GLU A 366 12.56 2.37 18.38
N LEU A 367 11.84 3.43 18.78
CA LEU A 367 11.45 3.64 20.17
C LEU A 367 10.61 2.49 20.71
N TRP A 368 9.66 2.00 19.90
CA TRP A 368 8.79 0.89 20.24
C TRP A 368 9.47 -0.49 20.11
N ARG A 369 10.76 -0.52 19.74
CA ARG A 369 11.55 -1.75 19.58
C ARG A 369 10.97 -2.71 18.53
N LEU A 370 10.37 -2.15 17.48
CA LEU A 370 10.04 -2.92 16.28
C LEU A 370 11.31 -3.52 15.66
N SER A 371 11.14 -4.58 14.86
CA SER A 371 12.26 -5.17 14.14
C SER A 371 12.90 -4.12 13.23
N ARG A 372 14.22 -4.24 13.00
CA ARG A 372 14.93 -3.34 12.08
C ARG A 372 14.25 -3.30 10.72
N THR A 373 13.80 -4.45 10.21
CA THR A 373 13.10 -4.56 8.92
C THR A 373 11.81 -3.75 8.90
N LEU A 374 10.94 -3.88 9.92
CA LEU A 374 9.73 -3.07 10.04
C LEU A 374 10.04 -1.57 10.11
N SER A 375 11.01 -1.17 10.94
CA SER A 375 11.42 0.24 11.02
C SER A 375 12.01 0.79 9.71
N GLN A 376 12.70 -0.04 8.92
CA GLN A 376 13.19 0.39 7.59
C GLN A 376 12.05 0.52 6.58
N MET A 377 11.11 -0.44 6.53
CA MET A 377 9.94 -0.36 5.66
C MET A 377 9.16 0.94 5.92
N ILE A 378 8.87 1.24 7.18
CA ILE A 378 8.21 2.49 7.59
C ILE A 378 9.06 3.70 7.21
N GLY A 379 10.36 3.68 7.48
CA GLY A 379 11.24 4.84 7.33
C GLY A 379 11.54 5.27 5.90
N TRP A 380 11.53 4.32 4.97
CA TRP A 380 12.11 4.52 3.64
C TRP A 380 11.13 4.21 2.50
N HIS A 381 9.85 3.95 2.78
CA HIS A 381 8.87 3.61 1.74
C HIS A 381 8.72 4.69 0.66
N HIS A 382 8.89 5.99 0.93
CA HIS A 382 8.88 7.02 -0.12
C HIS A 382 10.22 7.22 -0.84
N LYS A 383 11.32 6.73 -0.27
CA LYS A 383 12.66 6.91 -0.85
C LYS A 383 13.58 5.73 -0.55
N PRO A 384 13.32 4.55 -1.16
CA PRO A 384 14.32 3.48 -1.17
C PRO A 384 15.57 4.01 -1.90
N GLN A 385 16.72 4.07 -1.22
CA GLN A 385 17.95 4.67 -1.77
C GLN A 385 19.22 4.05 -1.18
N GLY A 386 20.28 3.93 -1.99
CA GLY A 386 21.60 3.42 -1.57
C GLY A 386 21.51 2.00 -1.00
N ASP A 387 22.19 1.73 0.11
CA ASP A 387 22.14 0.43 0.82
C ASP A 387 20.76 0.12 1.44
N ARG A 388 19.75 0.99 1.23
CA ARG A 388 18.38 0.86 1.74
C ARG A 388 17.40 0.34 0.69
N PHE A 389 17.89 -0.08 -0.48
CA PHE A 389 17.14 -0.91 -1.44
C PHE A 389 17.03 -2.35 -0.92
N SER A 390 16.42 -2.52 0.25
CA SER A 390 16.02 -3.85 0.73
C SER A 390 14.76 -4.27 -0.02
N GLU A 391 14.60 -5.58 -0.26
CA GLU A 391 13.42 -6.11 -0.95
C GLU A 391 12.14 -5.71 -0.22
N GLU A 392 12.16 -5.70 1.12
CA GLU A 392 11.02 -5.37 1.96
C GLU A 392 10.61 -3.89 1.83
N THR A 393 11.59 -2.98 1.81
CA THR A 393 11.32 -1.55 1.62
C THR A 393 10.78 -1.28 0.22
N CYS A 394 11.31 -1.96 -0.79
CA CYS A 394 10.85 -1.81 -2.17
C CYS A 394 9.42 -2.34 -2.34
N ILE A 395 9.10 -3.48 -1.72
CA ILE A 395 7.74 -4.03 -1.73
C ILE A 395 6.74 -3.06 -1.09
N VAL A 396 7.06 -2.46 0.07
CA VAL A 396 6.16 -1.48 0.69
C VAL A 396 6.05 -0.20 -0.14
N HIS A 397 7.14 0.25 -0.79
CA HIS A 397 7.09 1.37 -1.74
C HIS A 397 6.13 1.11 -2.90
N LEU A 398 6.24 -0.06 -3.56
CA LEU A 398 5.36 -0.43 -4.65
C LEU A 398 3.92 -0.59 -4.18
N ALA A 399 3.73 -1.21 -3.01
CA ALA A 399 2.41 -1.40 -2.43
C ALA A 399 1.71 -0.07 -2.13
N ASP A 400 2.44 0.91 -1.60
CA ASP A 400 1.94 2.26 -1.34
C ASP A 400 1.54 2.96 -2.65
N PHE A 401 2.39 2.84 -3.69
CA PHE A 401 2.08 3.37 -5.02
C PHE A 401 0.82 2.73 -5.62
N MET A 402 0.67 1.41 -5.54
CA MET A 402 -0.51 0.70 -6.03
C MET A 402 -1.77 1.06 -5.21
N ALA A 403 -1.66 1.10 -3.88
CA ALA A 403 -2.77 1.46 -2.99
C ALA A 403 -3.26 2.89 -3.23
N HIS A 404 -2.36 3.86 -3.40
CA HIS A 404 -2.73 5.21 -3.80
C HIS A 404 -3.39 5.20 -5.18
N SER A 405 -2.79 4.57 -6.18
CA SER A 405 -3.29 4.57 -7.56
C SER A 405 -4.71 4.01 -7.68
N LEU A 406 -4.94 2.86 -7.04
CA LEU A 406 -6.15 2.06 -7.12
C LEU A 406 -7.17 2.43 -6.02
N GLY A 407 -6.77 3.16 -4.98
CA GLY A 407 -7.63 3.59 -3.87
C GLY A 407 -8.68 4.63 -4.25
N ALA A 408 -9.88 4.54 -3.65
CA ALA A 408 -10.91 5.59 -3.69
C ALA A 408 -10.83 6.55 -2.49
N GLU A 409 -10.01 6.20 -1.51
CA GLU A 409 -9.98 6.80 -0.16
C GLU A 409 -9.16 8.09 -0.13
N THR A 410 -8.31 8.30 -1.13
CA THR A 410 -7.37 9.43 -1.13
C THR A 410 -8.03 10.67 -1.72
N ASN A 411 -7.99 11.76 -0.97
CA ASN A 411 -8.52 13.06 -1.39
C ASN A 411 -7.81 13.61 -2.66
N LEU A 412 -8.58 14.28 -3.53
CA LEU A 412 -8.16 14.86 -4.82
C LEU A 412 -6.92 15.78 -4.76
N ALA A 413 -6.61 16.38 -3.61
CA ALA A 413 -5.45 17.26 -3.43
C ALA A 413 -4.10 16.52 -3.37
N SER A 414 -4.10 15.19 -3.32
CA SER A 414 -2.87 14.40 -3.23
C SER A 414 -2.49 13.82 -4.59
N SER A 415 -1.42 14.37 -5.18
CA SER A 415 -0.69 13.69 -6.24
C SER A 415 -0.15 12.37 -5.69
N ILE A 416 -0.22 11.30 -6.50
CA ILE A 416 0.34 10.00 -6.15
C ILE A 416 1.85 10.17 -6.01
N SER A 417 2.39 9.68 -4.89
CA SER A 417 3.82 9.73 -4.61
C SER A 417 4.63 9.18 -5.80
N PRO A 418 5.77 9.81 -6.15
CA PRO A 418 6.61 9.37 -7.26
C PRO A 418 7.02 7.91 -7.12
N PHE A 419 6.73 7.14 -8.16
CA PHE A 419 7.23 5.79 -8.35
C PHE A 419 8.75 5.81 -8.53
N ASN A 420 9.44 4.88 -7.88
CA ASN A 420 10.88 4.68 -8.02
C ASN A 420 11.14 3.44 -8.90
N PRO A 421 11.56 3.60 -10.17
CA PRO A 421 11.86 2.47 -11.07
C PRO A 421 12.86 1.48 -10.49
N ARG A 422 13.85 1.97 -9.74
CA ARG A 422 14.86 1.10 -9.12
C ARG A 422 14.27 0.18 -8.06
N ALA A 423 13.18 0.58 -7.39
CA ALA A 423 12.49 -0.30 -6.45
C ALA A 423 11.89 -1.51 -7.18
N TRP A 424 11.32 -1.32 -8.37
CA TRP A 424 10.81 -2.42 -9.20
C TRP A 424 11.93 -3.34 -9.69
N GLU A 425 13.05 -2.78 -10.13
CA GLU A 425 14.22 -3.56 -10.54
C GLU A 425 14.79 -4.43 -9.41
N VAL A 426 14.65 -4.01 -8.14
CA VAL A 426 15.06 -4.80 -6.97
C VAL A 426 14.05 -5.90 -6.65
N ILE A 427 12.76 -5.62 -6.86
CA ILE A 427 11.70 -6.60 -6.67
C ILE A 427 11.74 -7.67 -7.77
N ASP A 428 12.08 -7.30 -9.00
CA ASP A 428 12.27 -8.21 -10.13
C ASP A 428 11.06 -9.14 -10.37
N LEU A 429 9.85 -8.57 -10.25
CA LEU A 429 8.60 -9.26 -10.58
C LEU A 429 8.22 -8.96 -12.04
N PRO A 430 7.51 -9.88 -12.72
CA PRO A 430 7.01 -9.61 -14.06
C PRO A 430 5.76 -8.72 -13.99
N THR A 431 5.59 -7.82 -14.96
CA THR A 431 4.52 -6.79 -14.96
C THR A 431 3.11 -7.38 -15.04
N ASN A 432 2.96 -8.58 -15.62
CA ASN A 432 1.69 -9.29 -15.70
C ASN A 432 1.09 -9.70 -14.35
N ILE A 433 1.82 -9.57 -13.23
CA ILE A 433 1.27 -9.83 -11.88
C ILE A 433 0.44 -8.66 -11.34
N LEU A 434 0.58 -7.45 -11.90
CA LEU A 434 -0.02 -6.24 -11.35
C LEU A 434 -1.55 -6.29 -11.39
N ALA A 435 -2.14 -6.70 -12.52
CA ALA A 435 -3.57 -6.83 -12.68
C ALA A 435 -4.18 -7.90 -11.73
N PRO A 436 -3.68 -9.15 -11.73
CA PRO A 436 -4.03 -10.15 -10.74
C PRO A 436 -3.92 -9.73 -9.27
N ALA A 437 -2.80 -9.11 -8.89
CA ALA A 437 -2.59 -8.65 -7.52
C ALA A 437 -3.64 -7.59 -7.15
N SER A 438 -3.96 -6.68 -8.07
CA SER A 438 -4.99 -5.65 -7.89
C SER A 438 -6.37 -6.26 -7.67
N GLN A 439 -6.79 -7.19 -8.54
CA GLN A 439 -8.09 -7.86 -8.39
C GLN A 439 -8.20 -8.63 -7.07
N HIS A 440 -7.14 -9.35 -6.70
CA HIS A 440 -7.10 -10.09 -5.44
C HIS A 440 -7.23 -9.14 -4.23
N VAL A 441 -6.48 -8.03 -4.22
CA VAL A 441 -6.56 -7.04 -3.13
C VAL A 441 -7.96 -6.43 -3.03
N GLU A 442 -8.59 -6.03 -4.14
CA GLU A 442 -9.92 -5.39 -4.09
C GLU A 442 -11.02 -6.31 -3.54
N ARG A 443 -10.99 -7.61 -3.87
CA ARG A 443 -11.98 -8.57 -3.34
C ARG A 443 -11.87 -8.71 -1.82
N LEU A 444 -10.65 -8.73 -1.32
CA LEU A 444 -10.36 -8.90 0.10
C LEU A 444 -10.55 -7.62 0.91
N PHE A 445 -10.34 -6.48 0.26
CA PHE A 445 -10.24 -5.17 0.89
C PHE A 445 -11.47 -4.84 1.75
N MET A 446 -12.69 -5.10 1.24
CA MET A 446 -13.92 -4.75 1.97
C MET A 446 -14.13 -5.59 3.23
N ASP A 447 -13.75 -6.87 3.23
CA ASP A 447 -13.93 -7.77 4.37
C ASP A 447 -12.88 -7.51 5.45
N ILE A 448 -11.64 -7.24 5.03
CA ILE A 448 -10.54 -6.92 5.94
C ILE A 448 -10.74 -5.52 6.53
N SER A 449 -11.14 -4.54 5.72
CA SER A 449 -11.46 -3.19 6.23
C SER A 449 -12.52 -3.23 7.32
N ARG A 450 -13.59 -4.01 7.14
CA ARG A 450 -14.60 -4.20 8.19
C ARG A 450 -14.01 -4.79 9.47
N THR A 451 -13.16 -5.81 9.35
CA THR A 451 -12.48 -6.42 10.51
C THR A 451 -11.63 -5.43 11.32
N PHE A 452 -10.96 -4.48 10.67
CA PHE A 452 -10.09 -3.50 11.32
C PHE A 452 -10.82 -2.24 11.79
N LEU A 453 -11.87 -1.81 11.08
CA LEU A 453 -12.50 -0.49 11.27
C LEU A 453 -13.85 -0.54 11.96
N GLU A 454 -14.59 -1.65 11.90
CA GLU A 454 -15.83 -1.76 12.67
C GLU A 454 -15.51 -1.87 14.18
N ASP A 455 -16.26 -1.13 14.98
CA ASP A 455 -16.30 -1.27 16.43
C ASP A 455 -17.17 -2.49 16.80
N ASP A 456 -16.75 -3.20 17.84
CA ASP A 456 -17.53 -4.32 18.41
C ASP A 456 -18.65 -3.78 19.33
#